data_AF-A0A535FUK9-F1
#
_entry.id   AF-A0A535FUK9-F1
#
_cell.length_a   1.000
_cell.length_b   1.000
_cell.length_c   1.000
_cell.angle_alpha   90.00
_cell.angle_beta   90.00
_cell.angle_gamma   90.00
#
_symmetry.space_group_name_H-M   'P 1'
#
loop_
_entity.id
_entity.type
_entity.pdbx_description
1 polymer ?
#
loop_
_entity_poly.entity_id
_entity_poly.type
_entity_poly.pdbx_seq_one_letter_code
_entity_poly.pdbx_strand_id
1 'polypeptide(L)'
;EPIPMEWRAPSAAFVTLRKHGEMRGCVGSTRPTAATAAHELIRYAVASAVRDPRFDPVRLDEVPALTIRVQLLDPAEPITDITRLNPESYGIVVRCGERHALLLPGIAEIVTPEQQLRAACQKAGINPNAALQVERFRARSFE
;
A
#
# COMPACT_ATOMS: atom_id res chain seq x y z
N GLU A 1 -19.33 -10.50 -15.08
CA GLU A 1 -19.95 -9.33 -14.42
C GLU A 1 -19.27 -8.05 -14.90
N PRO A 2 -19.94 -6.89 -14.88
CA PRO A 2 -19.32 -5.61 -15.25
C PRO A 2 -18.29 -5.18 -14.20
N ILE A 3 -17.22 -4.51 -14.64
CA ILE A 3 -16.19 -3.97 -13.73
C ILE A 3 -16.82 -2.91 -12.80
N PRO A 4 -16.62 -2.97 -11.47
CA PRO A 4 -17.11 -1.97 -10.52
C PRO A 4 -16.64 -0.55 -10.88
N MET A 5 -17.45 0.48 -10.59
CA MET A 5 -17.17 1.85 -11.03
C MET A 5 -15.87 2.40 -10.44
N GLU A 6 -15.57 2.05 -9.20
CA GLU A 6 -14.34 2.38 -8.48
C GLU A 6 -13.07 1.86 -9.15
N TRP A 7 -13.17 0.85 -10.03
CA TRP A 7 -12.00 0.25 -10.71
C TRP A 7 -11.82 0.78 -12.14
N ARG A 8 -12.73 1.63 -12.61
CA ARG A 8 -12.72 2.21 -13.97
C ARG A 8 -11.85 3.45 -14.08
N ALA A 9 -11.53 4.12 -12.97
CA ALA A 9 -10.62 5.26 -12.94
C ALA A 9 -9.18 4.81 -12.60
N PRO A 10 -8.14 5.57 -13.00
CA PRO A 10 -6.78 5.35 -12.53
C PRO A 10 -6.69 5.43 -11.00
N SER A 11 -6.00 4.48 -10.36
CA SER A 11 -5.73 4.50 -8.93
C SER A 11 -4.43 3.78 -8.64
N ALA A 12 -3.65 4.31 -7.70
CA ALA A 12 -2.53 3.60 -7.12
C ALA A 12 -3.07 2.36 -6.39
N ALA A 13 -2.44 1.21 -6.54
CA ALA A 13 -2.97 -0.02 -5.98
C ALA A 13 -1.88 -0.96 -5.48
N PHE A 14 -2.25 -1.78 -4.49
CA PHE A 14 -1.46 -2.90 -4.00
C PHE A 14 -2.31 -4.17 -4.00
N VAL A 15 -1.71 -5.29 -4.38
CA VAL A 15 -2.32 -6.62 -4.28
C VAL A 15 -1.49 -7.46 -3.35
N THR A 16 -2.10 -7.93 -2.27
CA THR A 16 -1.47 -8.81 -1.28
C THR A 16 -2.09 -10.19 -1.36
N LEU A 17 -1.25 -11.20 -1.54
CA LEU A 17 -1.62 -12.61 -1.46
C LEU A 17 -1.31 -13.10 -0.06
N ARG A 18 -2.26 -13.82 0.54
CA ARG A 18 -2.05 -14.55 1.78
C ARG A 18 -2.35 -16.03 1.60
N LYS A 19 -1.62 -16.87 2.30
CA LYS A 19 -1.87 -18.32 2.39
C LYS A 19 -1.96 -18.68 3.86
N HIS A 20 -3.09 -19.23 4.30
CA HIS A 20 -3.34 -19.55 5.71
C HIS A 20 -3.06 -18.37 6.69
N GLY A 21 -3.38 -17.14 6.26
CA GLY A 21 -3.17 -15.92 7.05
C GLY A 21 -1.78 -15.28 6.91
N GLU A 22 -0.79 -15.98 6.35
CA GLU A 22 0.57 -15.49 6.18
C GLU A 22 0.78 -14.82 4.82
N MET A 23 1.66 -13.81 4.74
CA MET A 23 1.96 -13.11 3.49
C MET A 23 2.67 -14.05 2.49
N ARG A 24 2.13 -14.17 1.28
CA ARG A 24 2.65 -15.02 0.19
C ARG A 24 3.16 -14.23 -1.02
N GLY A 25 2.86 -12.93 -1.06
CA GLY A 25 3.33 -11.99 -2.06
C GLY A 25 2.62 -10.64 -1.93
N CYS A 26 3.29 -9.54 -2.25
CA CYS A 26 2.70 -8.21 -2.25
C CYS A 26 3.44 -7.28 -3.21
N VAL A 27 2.73 -6.80 -4.23
CA VAL A 27 3.24 -5.88 -5.25
C VAL A 27 2.21 -4.78 -5.49
N GLY A 28 2.69 -3.57 -5.75
CA GLY A 28 1.86 -2.42 -6.03
C GLY A 28 2.66 -1.16 -6.37
N SER A 29 1.95 -0.06 -6.52
CA SER A 29 2.52 1.27 -6.76
C SER A 29 1.79 2.32 -5.93
N THR A 30 2.53 3.36 -5.55
CA THR A 30 1.99 4.53 -4.84
C THR A 30 1.43 5.60 -5.79
N ARG A 31 1.51 5.37 -7.11
CA ARG A 31 0.95 6.22 -8.16
C ARG A 31 0.26 5.35 -9.21
N PRO A 32 -0.87 5.79 -9.79
CA PRO A 32 -1.48 5.09 -10.90
C PRO A 32 -0.48 4.96 -12.05
N THR A 33 -0.38 3.75 -12.61
CA THR A 33 0.54 3.42 -13.72
C THR A 33 -0.20 2.76 -14.89
N ALA A 34 -1.52 2.74 -14.83
CA ALA A 34 -2.41 2.27 -15.89
C ALA A 34 -3.62 3.21 -16.04
N ALA A 35 -4.34 3.07 -17.15
CA ALA A 35 -5.53 3.87 -17.44
C ALA A 35 -6.69 3.61 -16.47
N THR A 36 -6.73 2.43 -15.83
CA THR A 36 -7.75 2.08 -14.84
C THR A 36 -7.16 1.23 -13.72
N ALA A 37 -7.75 1.29 -12.53
CA ALA A 37 -7.35 0.44 -11.42
C ALA A 37 -7.53 -1.05 -11.75
N ALA A 38 -8.55 -1.43 -12.53
CA ALA A 38 -8.75 -2.82 -12.95
C ALA A 38 -7.51 -3.38 -13.70
N HIS A 39 -6.95 -2.61 -14.64
CA HIS A 39 -5.73 -3.02 -15.34
C HIS A 39 -4.54 -3.13 -14.39
N GLU A 40 -4.43 -2.19 -13.45
CA GLU A 40 -3.38 -2.17 -12.45
C GLU A 40 -3.45 -3.38 -11.51
N LEU A 41 -4.65 -3.71 -11.02
CA LEU A 41 -4.94 -4.86 -10.17
C LEU A 41 -4.65 -6.19 -10.86
N ILE A 42 -5.03 -6.37 -12.14
CA ILE A 42 -4.72 -7.59 -12.89
C ILE A 42 -3.20 -7.80 -12.96
N ARG A 43 -2.45 -6.75 -13.34
CA ARG A 43 -0.99 -6.84 -13.44
C ARG A 43 -0.34 -7.14 -12.09
N TYR A 44 -0.80 -6.48 -11.02
CA TYR A 44 -0.24 -6.68 -9.69
C TYR A 44 -0.66 -8.00 -9.06
N ALA A 45 -1.84 -8.55 -9.35
CA ALA A 45 -2.20 -9.90 -8.92
C ALA A 45 -1.22 -10.94 -9.47
N VAL A 46 -0.90 -10.85 -10.78
CA VAL A 46 0.10 -11.72 -11.40
C VAL A 46 1.50 -11.44 -10.82
N ALA A 47 1.89 -10.19 -10.69
CA ALA A 47 3.21 -9.83 -10.15
C ALA A 47 3.40 -10.28 -8.70
N SER A 48 2.39 -10.14 -7.84
CA SER A 48 2.42 -10.64 -6.46
C SER A 48 2.54 -12.16 -6.40
N ALA A 49 2.00 -12.88 -7.39
CA ALA A 49 2.08 -14.33 -7.44
C ALA A 49 3.44 -14.84 -7.93
N VAL A 50 4.06 -14.18 -8.92
CA VAL A 50 5.21 -14.76 -9.64
C VAL A 50 6.45 -13.87 -9.74
N ARG A 51 6.41 -12.62 -9.26
CA ARG A 51 7.49 -11.63 -9.41
C ARG A 51 7.88 -10.92 -8.11
N ASP A 52 7.28 -11.25 -6.97
CA ASP A 52 7.74 -10.73 -5.68
C ASP A 52 9.05 -11.43 -5.29
N PRO A 53 10.20 -10.73 -5.26
CA PRO A 53 11.51 -11.35 -5.07
C PRO A 53 11.73 -11.93 -3.67
N ARG A 54 10.81 -11.68 -2.73
CA ARG A 54 10.87 -12.21 -1.36
C ARG A 54 10.33 -13.64 -1.25
N PHE A 55 9.65 -14.13 -2.28
CA PHE A 55 8.97 -15.43 -2.26
C PHE A 55 9.19 -16.19 -3.58
N ASP A 56 9.20 -17.52 -3.52
CA ASP A 56 9.16 -18.34 -4.73
C ASP A 56 7.83 -18.15 -5.48
N PRO A 57 7.79 -18.28 -6.82
CA PRO A 57 6.54 -18.19 -7.58
C PRO A 57 5.45 -19.13 -7.03
N VAL A 58 4.23 -18.61 -6.91
CA VAL A 58 3.05 -19.36 -6.49
C VAL A 58 2.80 -20.53 -7.43
N ARG A 59 2.64 -21.72 -6.86
CA ARG A 59 2.28 -22.92 -7.61
C ARG A 59 0.77 -23.04 -7.80
N LEU A 60 0.34 -23.75 -8.85
CA LEU A 60 -1.08 -23.90 -9.18
C LEU A 60 -1.90 -24.57 -8.07
N ASP A 61 -1.30 -25.51 -7.34
CA ASP A 61 -1.91 -26.21 -6.20
C ASP A 61 -2.06 -25.31 -4.96
N GLU A 62 -1.35 -24.19 -4.88
CA GLU A 62 -1.51 -23.21 -3.81
C GLU A 62 -2.72 -22.30 -4.03
N VAL A 63 -3.13 -22.07 -5.29
CA VAL A 63 -4.14 -21.07 -5.67
C VAL A 63 -5.46 -21.21 -4.88
N PRO A 64 -6.03 -22.42 -4.68
CA PRO A 64 -7.27 -22.57 -3.92
C PRO A 64 -7.15 -22.18 -2.43
N ALA A 65 -5.94 -22.12 -1.88
CA ALA A 65 -5.67 -21.75 -0.50
C ALA A 65 -5.29 -20.26 -0.32
N LEU A 66 -5.27 -19.49 -1.41
CA LEU A 66 -4.91 -18.08 -1.38
C LEU A 66 -6.12 -17.19 -1.08
N THR A 67 -5.89 -16.21 -0.21
CA THR A 67 -6.75 -15.04 -0.05
C THR A 67 -6.10 -13.85 -0.72
N ILE A 68 -6.88 -13.06 -1.47
CA ILE A 68 -6.37 -11.92 -2.23
C ILE A 68 -6.97 -10.65 -1.64
N ARG A 69 -6.13 -9.85 -0.99
CA ARG A 69 -6.52 -8.50 -0.57
C ARG A 69 -6.03 -7.48 -1.59
N VAL A 70 -6.93 -6.66 -2.10
CA VAL A 70 -6.60 -5.53 -2.98
C VAL A 70 -6.85 -4.21 -2.26
N GLN A 71 -5.94 -3.26 -2.45
CA GLN A 71 -6.02 -1.95 -1.83
C GLN A 71 -5.89 -0.87 -2.90
N LEU A 72 -6.90 -0.01 -3.00
CA LEU A 72 -6.90 1.18 -3.86
C LEU A 72 -6.57 2.41 -3.02
N LEU A 73 -5.57 3.16 -3.44
CA LEU A 73 -5.09 4.35 -2.77
C LEU A 73 -5.67 5.57 -3.47
N ASP A 74 -6.23 6.47 -2.66
CA ASP A 74 -6.60 7.80 -3.10
C ASP A 74 -5.34 8.66 -3.29
N PRO A 75 -5.39 9.71 -4.13
CA PRO A 75 -4.27 10.64 -4.27
C PRO A 75 -3.82 11.18 -2.91
N ALA A 76 -2.51 11.18 -2.68
CA ALA A 76 -1.95 11.71 -1.45
C ALA A 76 -2.04 13.24 -1.43
N GLU A 77 -2.36 13.80 -0.26
CA GLU A 77 -2.43 15.24 -0.03
C GLU A 77 -1.37 15.66 1.01
N PRO A 78 -0.67 16.79 0.80
CA PRO A 78 0.35 17.25 1.72
C PRO A 78 -0.28 17.69 3.05
N ILE A 79 0.44 17.43 4.15
CA ILE A 79 0.04 17.90 5.49
C ILE A 79 1.19 18.64 6.17
N THR A 80 0.84 19.64 6.96
CA THR A 80 1.78 20.41 7.79
C THR A 80 1.67 20.06 9.27
N ASP A 81 0.52 19.51 9.69
CA ASP A 81 0.21 19.18 11.09
C ASP A 81 -0.15 17.69 11.20
N ILE A 82 0.81 16.90 11.69
CA ILE A 82 0.66 15.46 11.88
C ILE A 82 -0.33 15.11 13.00
N THR A 83 -0.61 16.02 13.93
CA THR A 83 -1.49 15.74 15.09
C THR A 83 -2.94 15.47 14.66
N ARG A 84 -3.31 15.88 13.44
CA ARG A 84 -4.62 15.67 12.82
C ARG A 84 -4.73 14.36 12.04
N LEU A 85 -3.68 13.57 12.03
CA LEU A 85 -3.65 12.29 11.35
C LEU A 85 -4.36 11.24 12.21
N ASN A 86 -5.22 10.44 11.60
CA ASN A 86 -5.73 9.23 12.23
C ASN A 86 -5.05 8.02 11.56
N PRO A 87 -4.09 7.33 12.21
CA PRO A 87 -3.38 6.19 11.64
C PRO A 87 -4.27 5.02 11.22
N GLU A 88 -5.47 4.90 11.80
CA GLU A 88 -6.45 3.88 11.42
C GLU A 88 -7.06 4.19 10.04
N SER A 89 -7.28 5.48 9.74
CA SER A 89 -7.97 5.92 8.53
C SER A 89 -7.04 6.34 7.39
N TYR A 90 -5.85 6.84 7.73
CA TYR A 90 -4.91 7.42 6.77
C TYR A 90 -3.57 6.70 6.79
N GLY A 91 -3.08 6.38 5.59
CA GLY A 91 -1.68 6.08 5.37
C GLY A 91 -0.88 7.37 5.17
N ILE A 92 0.44 7.25 5.23
CA ILE A 92 1.35 8.37 4.99
C ILE A 92 2.45 8.04 3.99
N VAL A 93 2.88 9.06 3.26
CA VAL A 93 4.11 9.06 2.48
C VAL A 93 5.05 10.07 3.13
N VAL A 94 6.26 9.63 3.46
CA VAL A 94 7.33 10.50 3.95
C VAL A 94 8.41 10.64 2.89
N ARG A 95 8.93 11.85 2.69
CA ARG A 95 10.02 12.13 1.75
C ARG A 95 11.08 13.04 2.38
N CYS A 96 12.35 12.73 2.13
CA CYS A 96 13.51 13.53 2.50
C CYS A 96 14.62 13.36 1.46
N GLY A 97 14.72 14.31 0.52
CA GLY A 97 15.53 14.15 -0.69
C GLY A 97 15.06 12.95 -1.51
N GLU A 98 15.98 12.07 -1.90
CA GLU A 98 15.69 10.85 -2.67
C GLU A 98 15.02 9.74 -1.82
N ARG A 99 15.14 9.82 -0.49
CA ARG A 99 14.58 8.80 0.41
C ARG A 99 13.08 9.02 0.58
N HIS A 100 12.32 7.95 0.44
CA HIS A 100 10.89 7.96 0.69
C HIS A 100 10.38 6.59 1.14
N ALA A 101 9.25 6.60 1.86
CA ALA A 101 8.48 5.40 2.11
C ALA A 101 7.00 5.72 2.20
N LEU A 102 6.19 4.72 1.87
CA LEU A 102 4.76 4.69 2.12
C LEU A 102 4.45 3.72 3.26
N LEU A 103 3.57 4.14 4.15
CA LEU A 103 3.00 3.30 5.21
C LEU A 103 1.47 3.30 5.07
N LEU A 104 0.89 2.11 5.02
CA LEU A 104 -0.56 1.93 4.88
C LEU A 104 -1.29 2.28 6.20
N PRO A 105 -2.59 2.64 6.14
CA PRO A 105 -3.41 2.81 7.34
C PRO A 105 -3.67 1.47 8.06
N GLY A 106 -4.09 1.57 9.32
CA GLY A 106 -4.69 0.44 10.06
C GLY A 106 -3.70 -0.65 10.50
N ILE A 107 -2.44 -0.29 10.71
CA ILE A 107 -1.45 -1.20 11.29
C ILE A 107 -1.69 -1.28 12.79
N ALA A 108 -1.97 -2.47 13.32
CA ALA A 108 -2.45 -2.68 14.69
C ALA A 108 -1.51 -2.11 15.77
N GLU A 109 -0.20 -2.16 15.53
CA GLU A 109 0.83 -1.66 16.44
C GLU A 109 1.03 -0.13 16.38
N ILE A 110 0.37 0.55 15.43
CA ILE A 110 0.55 1.98 15.15
C ILE A 110 -0.78 2.71 15.38
N VAL A 111 -0.92 3.28 16.57
CA VAL A 111 -2.17 3.92 17.01
C VAL A 111 -2.06 5.43 17.18
N THR A 112 -0.85 5.99 17.09
CA THR A 112 -0.59 7.44 17.17
C THR A 112 0.10 7.98 15.92
N PRO A 113 -0.12 9.25 15.55
CA PRO A 113 0.58 9.90 14.45
C PRO A 113 2.11 9.84 14.57
N GLU A 114 2.63 9.99 15.79
CA GLU A 114 4.07 9.99 16.07
C GLU A 114 4.68 8.59 15.90
N GLN A 115 3.95 7.53 16.26
CA GLN A 115 4.35 6.16 15.94
C GLN A 115 4.35 5.95 14.42
N GLN A 116 3.32 6.44 13.73
CA GLN A 116 3.19 6.27 12.28
C GLN A 116 4.34 6.96 11.53
N LEU A 117 4.65 8.21 11.88
CA LEU A 117 5.74 8.96 11.29
C LEU A 117 7.09 8.28 11.53
N ARG A 118 7.35 7.81 12.77
CA ARG A 118 8.59 7.11 13.10
C ARG A 118 8.74 5.80 12.32
N ALA A 119 7.68 5.01 12.22
CA ALA A 119 7.69 3.76 11.45
C ALA A 119 7.94 4.01 9.96
N ALA A 120 7.31 5.05 9.38
CA ALA A 120 7.55 5.41 7.98
C ALA A 120 8.99 5.92 7.75
N CYS A 121 9.52 6.75 8.65
CA CYS A 121 10.90 7.23 8.58
C CYS A 121 11.91 6.07 8.72
N GLN A 122 11.68 5.14 9.65
CA GLN A 122 12.51 3.95 9.82
C GLN A 122 12.51 3.10 8.54
N LYS A 123 11.34 2.88 7.94
CA LYS A 123 11.20 2.15 6.67
C LYS A 123 11.95 2.84 5.51
N ALA A 124 12.01 4.16 5.51
CA ALA A 124 12.73 4.95 4.51
C ALA A 124 14.22 5.17 4.82
N GLY A 125 14.70 4.77 6.01
CA GLY A 125 16.04 5.10 6.50
C GLY A 125 16.26 6.62 6.67
N ILE A 126 15.23 7.35 7.10
CA ILE A 126 15.25 8.81 7.29
C ILE A 126 15.36 9.15 8.78
N ASN A 127 16.13 10.19 9.12
CA ASN A 127 16.12 10.77 10.47
C ASN A 127 14.78 11.50 10.70
N PRO A 128 13.96 11.12 11.69
CA PRO A 128 12.66 11.72 11.93
C PRO A 128 12.72 13.22 12.31
N ASN A 129 13.89 13.73 12.71
CA ASN A 129 14.10 15.15 13.03
C ASN A 129 14.58 15.99 11.82
N ALA A 130 14.73 15.38 10.63
CA ALA A 130 15.10 16.11 9.42
C ALA A 130 13.92 16.97 8.91
N ALA A 131 14.18 17.83 7.92
CA ALA A 131 13.10 18.46 7.17
C ALA A 131 12.38 17.38 6.32
N LEU A 132 11.13 17.07 6.68
CA LEU A 132 10.30 16.06 6.05
C LEU A 132 9.19 16.71 5.23
N GLN A 133 8.91 16.13 4.06
CA GLN A 133 7.62 16.30 3.40
C GLN A 133 6.74 15.11 3.77
N VAL A 134 5.53 15.39 4.26
CA VAL A 134 4.58 14.38 4.67
C VAL A 134 3.29 14.57 3.87
N GLU A 135 2.84 13.48 3.25
CA GLU A 135 1.56 13.42 2.56
C GLU A 135 0.72 12.34 3.23
N ARG A 136 -0.60 12.53 3.31
CA ARG A 136 -1.54 11.51 3.78
C ARG A 136 -2.44 11.05 2.64
N PHE A 137 -2.91 9.81 2.72
CA PHE A 137 -3.87 9.26 1.76
C PHE A 137 -4.82 8.29 2.46
N ARG A 138 -5.98 8.04 1.85
CA ARG A 138 -6.88 6.97 2.27
C ARG A 138 -6.66 5.74 1.39
N ALA A 139 -6.90 4.57 1.97
CA ALA A 139 -6.89 3.32 1.23
C ALA A 139 -8.22 2.59 1.41
N ARG A 140 -8.81 2.13 0.30
CA ARG A 140 -9.99 1.26 0.30
C ARG A 140 -9.52 -0.17 0.07
N SER A 141 -9.85 -1.06 1.00
CA SER A 141 -9.44 -2.46 0.96
C SER A 141 -10.62 -3.36 0.58
N PHE A 142 -10.36 -4.34 -0.28
CA PHE A 142 -11.31 -5.36 -0.70
C PHE A 142 -10.60 -6.71 -0.56
N GLU A 143 -11.34 -7.77 -0.22
CA GLU A 143 -10.82 -9.13 0.02
C GLU A 143 -11.76 -10.17 -0.58
#